data_AF-A0A7W0ZZI8-F1
#
_entry.id   AF-A0A7W0ZZI8-F1
#
_cell.length_a   1.000
_cell.length_b   1.000
_cell.length_c   1.000
_cell.angle_alpha   90.00
_cell.angle_beta   90.00
_cell.angle_gamma   90.00
#
_symmetry.space_group_name_H-M   'P 1'
#
loop_
_entity.id
_entity.type
_entity.pdbx_description
1 polymer ?
#
loop_
_entity_poly.entity_id
_entity_poly.type
_entity_poly.pdbx_seq_one_letter_code
_entity_poly.pdbx_strand_id
1 'polypeptide(L)'
;MSAERVCAQSGLLVDGDTRLLTDPCEYYHPATQVQAGCGRLRCESCKAWVRGGPPGLGLKANTKVDLRALHAAPDWTVLPFLEKAYAMFNRMRLYACTCRYWVAQSVAPIDNDHEIESDPDVPWACAGHPVPQLPLSLGDLRIDAGTNWTQLVDKILHGSCPRDLENKDALGAEPALWLAWVYAYLRGLAGADKLSVAIANRLDDADPLVVGRVLYFFTRFPRAQGIEKLIAKAEADVHRVALGYPIPEFPPAITLWGAVVAAHHSAPSEHDALDARIDALAKKLLVMPRSSLPHDDVGPTAAIEFERQRKSRHGWDADTLKYVLDDFARLRNSEREDVIGTALDRSYAVFRDEKMRRFVADHIVEIDRAAPGRWRQAMTLLSDRHDKPAQGHLIVVAGARVVQARLATADELRAWIKQRRSSGWVHAAWVEPLEAMIAKN
;
A
#
# COMPACT_ATOMS: atom_id res chain seq x y z
N MET A 1 -20.81 9.84 -15.67
CA MET A 1 -20.64 8.39 -15.88
C MET A 1 -19.95 7.84 -14.64
N SER A 2 -20.51 6.86 -13.95
CA SER A 2 -19.81 6.23 -12.82
C SER A 2 -18.53 5.58 -13.35
N ALA A 3 -17.38 5.87 -12.73
CA ALA A 3 -16.13 5.21 -13.09
C ALA A 3 -16.33 3.68 -13.05
N GLU A 4 -15.86 2.99 -14.09
CA GLU A 4 -15.99 1.55 -14.21
C GLU A 4 -15.28 0.88 -13.02
N ARG A 5 -15.97 -0.03 -12.31
CA ARG A 5 -15.38 -0.77 -11.18
C ARG A 5 -14.56 -1.93 -11.74
N VAL A 6 -13.38 -1.65 -12.25
CA VAL A 6 -12.42 -2.65 -12.73
C VAL A 6 -11.42 -3.01 -11.63
N CYS A 7 -10.95 -4.26 -11.62
CA CYS A 7 -9.81 -4.64 -10.80
C CYS A 7 -8.58 -3.84 -11.24
N ALA A 8 -7.70 -3.52 -10.29
CA ALA A 8 -6.36 -3.06 -10.66
C ALA A 8 -5.60 -4.15 -11.44
N GLN A 9 -4.67 -3.73 -12.30
CA GLN A 9 -3.83 -4.63 -13.12
C GLN A 9 -4.66 -5.62 -13.97
N SER A 10 -5.83 -5.16 -14.45
CA SER A 10 -6.84 -5.94 -15.18
C SER A 10 -7.31 -7.22 -14.48
N GLY A 11 -7.07 -7.37 -13.18
CA GLY A 11 -7.45 -8.54 -12.40
C GLY A 11 -6.26 -9.37 -11.93
N LEU A 12 -6.54 -10.24 -10.96
CA LEU A 12 -5.58 -11.21 -10.45
C LEU A 12 -6.02 -12.61 -10.84
N LEU A 13 -5.08 -13.40 -11.35
CA LEU A 13 -5.16 -14.85 -11.29
C LEU A 13 -4.62 -15.28 -9.93
N VAL A 14 -5.32 -16.21 -9.29
CA VAL A 14 -4.94 -16.68 -7.97
C VAL A 14 -4.89 -18.19 -7.90
N ASP A 15 -4.07 -18.67 -6.99
CA ASP A 15 -3.85 -20.08 -6.71
C ASP A 15 -5.07 -20.73 -6.02
N GLY A 16 -4.90 -21.96 -5.55
CA GLY A 16 -5.93 -22.77 -4.92
C GLY A 16 -6.23 -22.36 -3.48
N ASP A 17 -5.24 -21.78 -2.79
CA ASP A 17 -5.36 -21.34 -1.39
C ASP A 17 -5.99 -19.95 -1.30
N THR A 18 -5.83 -19.14 -2.35
CA THR A 18 -6.37 -17.80 -2.44
C THR A 18 -7.81 -17.80 -2.96
N ARG A 19 -8.65 -16.96 -2.35
CA ARG A 19 -10.07 -16.82 -2.69
C ARG A 19 -10.28 -16.31 -4.12
N LEU A 20 -11.13 -17.00 -4.87
CA LEU A 20 -11.72 -16.48 -6.11
C LEU A 20 -13.06 -15.81 -5.77
N LEU A 21 -13.24 -14.54 -6.16
CA LEU A 21 -14.45 -13.79 -5.84
C LEU A 21 -15.67 -14.36 -6.58
N THR A 22 -16.71 -14.71 -5.83
CA THR A 22 -17.97 -15.26 -6.35
C THR A 22 -19.08 -14.22 -6.44
N ASP A 23 -19.09 -13.21 -5.57
CA ASP A 23 -19.99 -12.06 -5.68
C ASP A 23 -19.51 -11.17 -6.84
N PRO A 24 -20.33 -10.94 -7.88
CA PRO A 24 -19.94 -10.11 -9.02
C PRO A 24 -19.62 -8.66 -8.62
N CYS A 25 -20.13 -8.15 -7.50
CA CYS A 25 -19.88 -6.80 -7.02
C CYS A 25 -18.55 -6.66 -6.27
N GLU A 26 -17.94 -7.76 -5.81
CA GLU A 26 -16.60 -7.76 -5.21
C GLU A 26 -15.53 -7.71 -6.30
N TYR A 27 -14.47 -6.94 -6.08
CA TYR A 27 -13.32 -6.83 -6.99
C TYR A 27 -12.03 -6.60 -6.20
N TYR A 28 -10.89 -6.93 -6.81
CA TYR A 28 -9.60 -6.65 -6.19
C TYR A 28 -9.28 -5.16 -6.27
N HIS A 29 -9.14 -4.54 -5.10
CA HIS A 29 -8.67 -3.16 -4.97
C HIS A 29 -7.36 -3.15 -4.17
N PRO A 30 -6.24 -2.64 -4.71
CA PRO A 30 -4.93 -2.69 -4.06
C PRO A 30 -4.91 -2.12 -2.64
N ALA A 31 -5.71 -1.08 -2.41
CA ALA A 31 -5.86 -0.42 -1.12
C ALA A 31 -6.45 -1.32 -0.02
N THR A 32 -7.14 -2.41 -0.38
CA THR A 32 -7.70 -3.37 0.60
C THR A 32 -6.69 -4.41 1.06
N GLN A 33 -5.57 -4.60 0.34
CA GLN A 33 -4.56 -5.65 0.58
C GLN A 33 -5.06 -7.09 0.66
N VAL A 34 -6.36 -7.32 0.50
CA VAL A 34 -6.95 -8.65 0.39
C VAL A 34 -6.73 -9.12 -1.04
N GLN A 35 -5.71 -9.96 -1.24
CA GLN A 35 -5.50 -10.63 -2.51
C GLN A 35 -6.68 -11.55 -2.80
N ALA A 36 -7.35 -11.32 -3.92
CA ALA A 36 -8.49 -12.12 -4.34
C ALA A 36 -8.54 -12.18 -5.87
N GLY A 37 -8.86 -13.36 -6.41
CA GLY A 37 -8.95 -13.59 -7.84
C GLY A 37 -10.14 -12.87 -8.45
N CYS A 38 -9.97 -12.36 -9.66
CA CYS A 38 -11.07 -11.71 -10.37
C CYS A 38 -12.04 -12.77 -10.92
N GLY A 39 -13.28 -12.78 -10.41
CA GLY A 39 -14.37 -13.62 -10.94
C GLY A 39 -15.02 -13.09 -12.22
N ARG A 40 -14.56 -11.96 -12.77
CA ARG A 40 -15.16 -11.26 -13.92
C ARG A 40 -14.15 -11.01 -15.04
N LEU A 41 -13.29 -11.99 -15.28
CA LEU A 41 -12.35 -11.95 -16.40
C LEU A 41 -13.03 -12.34 -17.71
N ARG A 42 -12.71 -11.62 -18.78
CA ARG A 42 -13.19 -11.90 -20.13
C ARG A 42 -12.00 -12.01 -21.07
N CYS A 43 -12.06 -13.01 -21.95
CA CYS A 43 -11.05 -13.19 -22.98
C CYS A 43 -11.26 -12.19 -24.11
N GLU A 44 -10.23 -11.43 -24.46
CA GLU A 44 -10.25 -10.48 -25.55
C GLU A 44 -10.30 -11.14 -26.92
N SER A 45 -9.70 -12.34 -27.08
CA SER A 45 -9.69 -13.06 -28.35
C SER A 45 -11.04 -13.71 -28.66
N CYS A 46 -11.57 -14.53 -27.76
CA CYS A 46 -12.81 -15.29 -28.00
C CYS A 46 -14.07 -14.67 -27.37
N LYS A 47 -13.93 -13.55 -26.65
CA LYS A 47 -15.01 -12.82 -25.97
C LYS A 47 -15.78 -13.61 -24.91
N ALA A 48 -15.37 -14.83 -24.59
CA ALA A 48 -15.96 -15.66 -23.54
C ALA A 48 -15.50 -15.20 -22.14
N TRP A 49 -16.37 -15.38 -21.14
CA TRP A 49 -15.99 -15.28 -19.74
C TRP A 49 -14.97 -16.36 -19.39
N VAL A 50 -13.94 -16.00 -18.64
CA VAL A 50 -12.97 -16.95 -18.10
C VAL A 50 -13.60 -17.62 -16.88
N ARG A 51 -13.44 -18.94 -16.79
CA ARG A 51 -13.88 -19.73 -15.65
C ARG A 51 -12.68 -20.17 -14.84
N GLY A 52 -12.76 -20.06 -13.53
CA GLY A 52 -11.81 -20.66 -12.59
C GLY A 52 -12.36 -21.98 -12.05
N GLY A 53 -11.55 -23.03 -12.09
CA GLY A 53 -11.87 -24.33 -11.52
C GLY A 53 -11.77 -24.36 -9.99
N PRO A 54 -12.20 -25.46 -9.36
CA PRO A 54 -11.91 -25.72 -7.97
C PRO A 54 -10.39 -25.89 -7.75
N PRO A 55 -9.90 -25.60 -6.53
CA PRO A 55 -8.49 -25.78 -6.19
C PRO A 55 -8.06 -27.24 -6.28
N GLY A 56 -6.77 -27.46 -6.59
CA GLY A 56 -6.16 -28.80 -6.61
C GLY A 56 -6.53 -29.68 -7.80
N LEU A 57 -7.09 -29.10 -8.88
CA LEU A 57 -7.22 -29.80 -10.16
C LEU A 57 -6.04 -29.46 -11.09
N GLY A 58 -5.47 -30.50 -11.68
CA GLY A 58 -4.42 -30.42 -12.69
C GLY A 58 -4.82 -31.09 -14.01
N LEU A 59 -4.04 -30.84 -15.05
CA LEU A 59 -4.15 -31.57 -16.32
C LEU A 59 -3.41 -32.90 -16.22
N LYS A 60 -4.04 -33.98 -16.70
CA LYS A 60 -3.34 -35.26 -16.88
C LYS A 60 -2.20 -35.12 -17.87
N ALA A 61 -1.04 -35.67 -17.52
CA ALA A 61 0.10 -35.73 -18.43
C ALA A 61 -0.30 -36.35 -19.79
N ASN A 62 0.20 -35.78 -20.89
CA ASN A 62 -0.01 -36.25 -22.25
C ASN A 62 -1.48 -36.32 -22.74
N THR A 63 -2.42 -35.67 -22.05
CA THR A 63 -3.82 -35.64 -22.48
C THR A 63 -4.13 -34.36 -23.25
N LYS A 64 -4.80 -34.48 -24.41
CA LYS A 64 -5.28 -33.33 -25.16
C LYS A 64 -6.43 -32.67 -24.40
N VAL A 65 -6.29 -31.38 -24.08
CA VAL A 65 -7.34 -30.60 -23.42
C VAL A 65 -8.38 -30.16 -24.46
N ASP A 66 -9.64 -30.52 -24.24
CA ASP A 66 -10.76 -29.94 -24.98
C ASP A 66 -11.22 -28.67 -24.26
N LEU A 67 -10.80 -27.51 -24.78
CA LEU A 67 -11.10 -26.20 -24.18
C LEU A 67 -12.58 -25.84 -24.24
N ARG A 68 -13.33 -26.35 -25.23
CA ARG A 68 -14.78 -26.14 -25.30
C ARG A 68 -15.47 -26.97 -24.23
N ALA A 69 -15.08 -28.23 -24.06
CA ALA A 69 -15.60 -29.07 -22.99
C ALA A 69 -15.25 -28.52 -21.61
N LEU A 70 -14.00 -28.07 -21.40
CA LEU A 70 -13.54 -27.45 -20.17
C LEU A 70 -14.36 -26.18 -19.84
N HIS A 71 -14.56 -25.30 -20.83
CA HIS A 71 -15.32 -24.07 -20.65
C HIS A 71 -16.82 -24.32 -20.44
N ALA A 72 -17.41 -25.34 -21.07
CA ALA A 72 -18.84 -25.62 -20.98
C ALA A 72 -19.24 -26.47 -19.76
N ALA A 73 -18.34 -27.30 -19.21
CA ALA A 73 -18.68 -28.27 -18.17
C ALA A 73 -19.03 -27.61 -16.82
N PRO A 74 -20.21 -27.83 -16.24
CA PRO A 74 -20.58 -27.19 -14.97
C PRO A 74 -19.65 -27.61 -13.82
N ASP A 75 -19.23 -28.89 -13.83
CA ASP A 75 -18.29 -29.46 -12.89
C ASP A 75 -17.03 -29.93 -13.64
N TRP A 76 -15.86 -29.47 -13.21
CA TRP A 76 -14.58 -29.83 -13.82
C TRP A 76 -14.06 -31.17 -13.30
N THR A 77 -14.50 -31.64 -12.14
CA THR A 77 -13.99 -32.87 -11.52
C THR A 77 -14.32 -34.13 -12.31
N VAL A 78 -15.32 -34.06 -13.21
CA VAL A 78 -15.77 -35.17 -14.07
C VAL A 78 -15.07 -35.20 -15.44
N LEU A 79 -14.25 -34.19 -15.77
CA LEU A 79 -13.61 -34.11 -17.08
C LEU A 79 -12.49 -35.16 -17.19
N PRO A 80 -12.48 -36.00 -18.25
CA PRO A 80 -11.58 -37.14 -18.33
C PRO A 80 -10.10 -36.76 -18.44
N PHE A 81 -9.79 -35.53 -18.84
CA PHE A 81 -8.45 -34.97 -18.99
C PHE A 81 -7.95 -34.19 -17.76
N LEU A 82 -8.76 -34.10 -16.70
CA LEU A 82 -8.37 -33.52 -15.42
C LEU A 82 -8.12 -34.63 -14.39
N GLU A 83 -7.21 -34.36 -13.46
CA GLU A 83 -6.95 -35.19 -12.29
C GLU A 83 -6.76 -34.34 -11.03
N LYS A 84 -6.86 -34.97 -9.86
CA LYS A 84 -6.45 -34.31 -8.61
C LYS A 84 -4.94 -34.12 -8.67
N ALA A 85 -4.51 -32.88 -8.55
CA ALA A 85 -3.11 -32.54 -8.48
C ALA A 85 -2.47 -33.18 -7.24
N TYR A 86 -1.19 -33.55 -7.32
CA TYR A 86 -0.46 -34.11 -6.18
C TYR A 86 -0.44 -33.13 -5.00
N ALA A 87 -0.21 -33.59 -3.77
CA ALA A 87 -0.29 -32.75 -2.57
C ALA A 87 0.54 -31.45 -2.64
N MET A 88 1.71 -31.48 -3.29
CA MET A 88 2.56 -30.29 -3.49
C MET A 88 1.95 -29.26 -4.46
N PHE A 89 0.96 -29.67 -5.25
CA PHE A 89 0.23 -28.92 -6.27
C PHE A 89 -1.25 -28.71 -5.92
N ASN A 90 -1.68 -29.06 -4.70
CA ASN A 90 -3.04 -28.76 -4.23
C ASN A 90 -3.35 -27.26 -4.20
N ARG A 91 -2.30 -26.44 -4.25
CA ARG A 91 -2.37 -24.98 -4.38
C ARG A 91 -2.61 -24.52 -5.81
N MET A 92 -2.75 -25.39 -6.81
CA MET A 92 -3.00 -24.92 -8.17
C MET A 92 -4.47 -24.59 -8.40
N ARG A 93 -4.72 -23.61 -9.27
CA ARG A 93 -6.05 -23.34 -9.81
C ARG A 93 -5.99 -23.20 -11.33
N LEU A 94 -6.81 -23.98 -12.02
CA LEU A 94 -6.95 -23.91 -13.47
C LEU A 94 -7.96 -22.81 -13.85
N TYR A 95 -7.62 -22.03 -14.87
CA TYR A 95 -8.48 -21.02 -15.49
C TYR A 95 -8.64 -21.34 -16.97
N ALA A 96 -9.82 -21.12 -17.54
CA ALA A 96 -10.05 -21.38 -18.96
C ALA A 96 -11.09 -20.46 -19.59
N CYS A 97 -10.84 -20.09 -20.85
CA CYS A 97 -11.84 -19.61 -21.78
C CYS A 97 -11.97 -20.62 -22.95
N THR A 98 -12.72 -20.29 -23.99
CA THR A 98 -12.91 -21.21 -25.14
C THR A 98 -11.68 -21.38 -26.04
N CYS A 99 -10.62 -20.56 -25.89
CA CYS A 99 -9.43 -20.59 -26.76
C CYS A 99 -8.09 -20.74 -26.02
N ARG A 100 -8.06 -20.56 -24.69
CA ARG A 100 -6.86 -20.64 -23.85
C ARG A 100 -7.20 -21.17 -22.46
N TYR A 101 -6.19 -21.72 -21.77
CA TYR A 101 -6.24 -22.04 -20.36
C TYR A 101 -4.94 -21.61 -19.69
N TRP A 102 -4.96 -21.51 -18.36
CA TRP A 102 -3.80 -21.19 -17.54
C TRP A 102 -3.87 -21.92 -16.19
N VAL A 103 -2.73 -22.33 -15.66
CA VAL A 103 -2.63 -22.95 -14.33
C VAL A 103 -1.93 -21.96 -13.40
N ALA A 104 -2.70 -21.31 -12.53
CA ALA A 104 -2.13 -20.41 -11.53
C ALA A 104 -1.56 -21.24 -10.36
N GLN A 105 -0.27 -21.08 -10.10
CA GLN A 105 0.44 -21.70 -8.98
C GLN A 105 0.66 -20.72 -7.82
N SER A 106 0.48 -19.43 -8.09
CA SER A 106 0.60 -18.30 -7.17
C SER A 106 -0.37 -17.21 -7.61
N VAL A 107 -0.50 -16.17 -6.77
CA VAL A 107 -1.17 -14.92 -7.14
C VAL A 107 -0.34 -14.16 -8.18
N ALA A 108 -0.93 -13.85 -9.32
CA ALA A 108 -0.28 -13.10 -10.40
C ALA A 108 -1.24 -12.05 -10.99
N PRO A 109 -0.78 -10.80 -11.22
CA PRO A 109 -1.54 -9.83 -11.99
C PRO A 109 -1.62 -10.23 -13.47
N ILE A 110 -2.68 -9.78 -14.15
CA ILE A 110 -2.87 -10.07 -15.57
C ILE A 110 -2.03 -9.12 -16.44
N ASP A 111 -2.00 -7.83 -16.12
CA ASP A 111 -1.24 -6.81 -16.86
C ASP A 111 0.27 -6.82 -16.57
N ASN A 112 0.88 -7.97 -16.24
CA ASN A 112 2.30 -8.00 -15.90
C ASN A 112 3.17 -7.72 -17.14
N ASP A 113 4.36 -7.14 -16.93
CA ASP A 113 5.30 -6.70 -17.98
C ASP A 113 6.02 -7.84 -18.72
N HIS A 114 5.63 -9.10 -18.48
CA HIS A 114 6.18 -10.31 -19.09
C HIS A 114 7.69 -10.49 -18.89
N GLU A 115 8.29 -9.86 -17.87
CA GLU A 115 9.71 -10.00 -17.58
C GLU A 115 10.05 -11.41 -17.03
N ILE A 116 9.05 -12.13 -16.51
CA ILE A 116 9.23 -13.47 -15.94
C ILE A 116 8.55 -14.51 -16.84
N GLU A 117 9.25 -15.59 -17.17
CA GLU A 117 8.74 -16.68 -18.01
C GLU A 117 7.47 -17.36 -17.43
N SER A 118 7.21 -17.20 -16.13
CA SER A 118 6.00 -17.67 -15.46
C SER A 118 4.80 -16.73 -15.56
N ASP A 119 4.94 -15.57 -16.21
CA ASP A 119 3.85 -14.60 -16.36
C ASP A 119 2.76 -15.17 -17.29
N PRO A 120 1.49 -14.90 -16.97
CA PRO A 120 0.39 -15.41 -17.76
C PRO A 120 0.33 -14.73 -19.14
N ASP A 121 0.74 -15.44 -20.19
CA ASP A 121 0.47 -15.05 -21.58
C ASP A 121 -0.98 -15.41 -21.95
N VAL A 122 -1.92 -14.67 -21.35
CA VAL A 122 -3.36 -14.86 -21.56
C VAL A 122 -4.00 -13.57 -22.07
N PRO A 123 -4.85 -13.64 -23.11
CA PRO A 123 -5.56 -12.47 -23.63
C PRO A 123 -6.80 -12.19 -22.77
N TRP A 124 -6.66 -12.12 -21.45
CA TRP A 124 -7.77 -11.94 -20.52
C TRP A 124 -7.68 -10.55 -19.89
N ALA A 125 -8.83 -9.97 -19.54
CA ALA A 125 -8.89 -8.72 -18.78
C ALA A 125 -10.16 -8.68 -17.93
N CYS A 126 -10.14 -7.90 -16.85
CA CYS A 126 -11.32 -7.62 -16.04
C CYS A 126 -12.36 -6.87 -16.89
N ALA A 127 -13.56 -7.43 -17.00
CA ALA A 127 -14.66 -6.84 -17.78
C ALA A 127 -15.60 -5.98 -16.92
N GLY A 128 -15.07 -5.39 -15.83
CA GLY A 128 -15.80 -4.55 -14.90
C GLY A 128 -16.75 -5.31 -13.96
N HIS A 129 -16.98 -4.72 -12.80
CA HIS A 129 -17.85 -5.23 -11.74
C HIS A 129 -19.11 -4.36 -11.58
N PRO A 130 -20.32 -4.93 -11.51
CA PRO A 130 -21.55 -4.16 -11.28
C PRO A 130 -21.49 -3.44 -9.94
N VAL A 131 -22.10 -2.26 -9.84
CA VAL A 131 -22.32 -1.56 -8.56
C VAL A 131 -23.32 -2.38 -7.72
N PRO A 132 -23.09 -2.61 -6.41
CA PRO A 132 -24.05 -3.32 -5.58
C PRO A 132 -25.37 -2.55 -5.47
N GLN A 133 -26.47 -3.28 -5.28
CA GLN A 133 -27.79 -2.69 -5.10
C GLN A 133 -28.17 -2.69 -3.62
N LEU A 134 -28.89 -1.64 -3.18
CA LEU A 134 -29.45 -1.56 -1.83
C LEU A 134 -30.92 -2.03 -1.84
N PRO A 135 -31.40 -2.70 -0.77
CA PRO A 135 -30.67 -3.09 0.43
C PRO A 135 -29.66 -4.21 0.16
N LEU A 136 -28.52 -4.14 0.84
CA LEU A 136 -27.43 -5.09 0.74
C LEU A 136 -27.32 -5.90 2.04
N SER A 137 -27.09 -7.21 1.90
CA SER A 137 -26.82 -8.12 3.01
C SER A 137 -25.43 -8.73 2.84
N LEU A 138 -24.56 -8.50 3.84
CA LEU A 138 -23.19 -9.01 3.90
C LEU A 138 -23.03 -9.85 5.18
N GLY A 139 -23.54 -11.08 5.15
CA GLY A 139 -23.72 -11.88 6.37
C GLY A 139 -24.77 -11.22 7.27
N ASP A 140 -24.41 -11.00 8.54
CA ASP A 140 -25.30 -10.35 9.52
C ASP A 140 -25.38 -8.83 9.36
N LEU A 141 -24.58 -8.25 8.47
CA LEU A 141 -24.63 -6.83 8.18
C LEU A 141 -25.69 -6.53 7.13
N ARG A 142 -26.60 -5.62 7.47
CA ARG A 142 -27.53 -5.01 6.53
C ARG A 142 -27.16 -3.55 6.26
N ILE A 143 -26.98 -3.22 4.99
CA ILE A 143 -26.76 -1.84 4.52
C ILE A 143 -27.95 -1.42 3.67
N ASP A 144 -28.61 -0.33 4.05
CA ASP A 144 -29.73 0.26 3.33
C ASP A 144 -29.79 1.79 3.56
N ALA A 145 -30.88 2.43 3.13
CA ALA A 145 -31.02 3.88 3.26
C ALA A 145 -31.02 4.37 4.73
N GLY A 146 -31.43 3.51 5.67
CA GLY A 146 -31.53 3.79 7.11
C GLY A 146 -30.28 3.41 7.91
N THR A 147 -29.21 2.93 7.27
CA THR A 147 -27.99 2.53 7.98
C THR A 147 -27.42 3.66 8.82
N ASN A 148 -27.24 3.39 10.12
CA ASN A 148 -26.50 4.25 11.03
C ASN A 148 -24.99 4.04 10.82
N TRP A 149 -24.38 4.88 9.98
CA TRP A 149 -22.97 4.76 9.60
C TRP A 149 -22.01 4.94 10.77
N THR A 150 -22.31 5.82 11.73
CA THR A 150 -21.50 6.01 12.93
C THR A 150 -21.48 4.73 13.76
N GLN A 151 -22.64 4.14 14.05
CA GLN A 151 -22.72 2.89 14.81
C GLN A 151 -22.04 1.72 14.08
N LEU A 152 -22.16 1.66 12.75
CA LEU A 152 -21.49 0.65 11.95
C LEU A 152 -19.97 0.78 12.06
N VAL A 153 -19.43 1.99 11.83
CA VAL A 153 -18.00 2.29 11.94
C VAL A 153 -17.48 1.98 13.34
N ASP A 154 -18.21 2.39 14.39
CA ASP A 154 -17.85 2.10 15.77
C ASP A 154 -17.76 0.59 16.02
N LYS A 155 -18.74 -0.20 15.57
CA LYS A 155 -18.71 -1.68 15.72
C LYS A 155 -17.46 -2.29 15.09
N ILE A 156 -17.14 -1.89 13.86
CA ILE A 156 -16.00 -2.44 13.11
C ILE A 156 -14.68 -2.05 13.78
N LEU A 157 -14.52 -0.78 14.12
CA LEU A 157 -13.34 -0.27 14.80
C LEU A 157 -13.09 -0.96 16.15
N HIS A 158 -14.12 -1.52 16.79
CA HIS A 158 -14.01 -2.32 18.00
C HIS A 158 -13.93 -3.84 17.76
N GLY A 159 -13.65 -4.27 16.52
CA GLY A 159 -13.39 -5.67 16.19
C GLY A 159 -14.59 -6.46 15.65
N SER A 160 -15.79 -5.86 15.60
CA SER A 160 -16.96 -6.55 15.04
C SER A 160 -16.90 -6.53 13.51
N CYS A 161 -16.33 -7.59 12.92
CA CYS A 161 -16.29 -7.81 11.49
C CYS A 161 -17.38 -8.85 11.12
N PRO A 162 -18.54 -8.43 10.56
CA PRO A 162 -19.71 -9.28 10.26
C PRO A 162 -19.48 -10.54 9.43
N ARG A 163 -18.34 -10.61 8.74
CA ARG A 163 -17.90 -11.80 8.02
C ARG A 163 -16.39 -11.89 8.11
N ASP A 164 -15.88 -13.12 8.10
CA ASP A 164 -14.46 -13.35 7.90
C ASP A 164 -14.06 -12.89 6.49
N LEU A 165 -12.97 -12.14 6.40
CA LEU A 165 -12.25 -12.00 5.14
C LEU A 165 -11.31 -13.19 5.10
N GLU A 166 -11.50 -14.12 4.15
CA GLU A 166 -10.91 -15.48 4.13
C GLU A 166 -9.37 -15.55 4.02
N ASN A 167 -8.64 -14.47 4.32
CA ASN A 167 -7.19 -14.42 4.58
C ASN A 167 -6.84 -14.52 6.09
N LYS A 168 -7.77 -15.04 6.90
CA LYS A 168 -7.67 -15.05 8.37
C LYS A 168 -6.43 -15.77 8.89
N ASP A 169 -5.95 -16.79 8.19
CA ASP A 169 -4.79 -17.58 8.60
C ASP A 169 -3.48 -16.78 8.55
N ALA A 170 -3.41 -15.73 7.72
CA ALA A 170 -2.23 -14.88 7.63
C ALA A 170 -2.30 -13.65 8.55
N LEU A 171 -3.51 -13.14 8.82
CA LEU A 171 -3.71 -11.76 9.29
C LEU A 171 -4.74 -11.60 10.43
N GLY A 172 -5.56 -12.61 10.72
CA GLY A 172 -6.62 -12.51 11.72
C GLY A 172 -7.76 -11.56 11.34
N ALA A 173 -8.61 -11.18 12.31
CA ALA A 173 -9.65 -10.19 12.09
C ALA A 173 -9.00 -8.79 12.07
N GLU A 174 -9.00 -8.14 10.90
CA GLU A 174 -8.38 -6.83 10.69
C GLU A 174 -9.44 -5.74 10.43
N PRO A 175 -9.98 -5.10 11.48
CA PRO A 175 -10.91 -3.97 11.38
C PRO A 175 -10.58 -2.92 10.33
N ALA A 176 -9.31 -2.54 10.23
CA ALA A 176 -8.86 -1.53 9.28
C ALA A 176 -9.02 -2.00 7.82
N LEU A 177 -8.71 -3.27 7.53
CA LEU A 177 -8.97 -3.87 6.22
C LEU A 177 -10.46 -4.03 5.96
N TRP A 178 -11.26 -4.31 6.99
CA TRP A 178 -12.70 -4.44 6.81
C TRP A 178 -13.36 -3.11 6.42
N LEU A 179 -12.99 -2.00 7.06
CA LEU A 179 -13.42 -0.65 6.64
C LEU A 179 -13.01 -0.35 5.20
N ALA A 180 -11.76 -0.66 4.85
CA ALA A 180 -11.24 -0.52 3.50
C ALA A 180 -12.04 -1.35 2.49
N TRP A 181 -12.34 -2.60 2.82
CA TRP A 181 -13.10 -3.51 1.97
C TRP A 181 -14.54 -3.03 1.78
N VAL A 182 -15.26 -2.65 2.85
CA VAL A 182 -16.64 -2.15 2.70
C VAL A 182 -16.69 -0.86 1.92
N TYR A 183 -15.74 0.06 2.14
CA TYR A 183 -15.67 1.26 1.33
C TYR A 183 -15.46 0.93 -0.16
N ALA A 184 -14.49 0.07 -0.48
CA ALA A 184 -14.25 -0.40 -1.85
C ALA A 184 -15.49 -1.07 -2.46
N TYR A 185 -16.17 -1.91 -1.68
CA TYR A 185 -17.40 -2.59 -2.07
C TYR A 185 -18.52 -1.59 -2.39
N LEU A 186 -18.71 -0.55 -1.58
CA LEU A 186 -19.76 0.46 -1.77
C LEU A 186 -19.39 1.54 -2.79
N ARG A 187 -18.18 1.58 -3.34
CA ARG A 187 -17.77 2.62 -4.30
C ARG A 187 -18.75 2.74 -5.46
N GLY A 188 -19.16 3.97 -5.74
CA GLY A 188 -20.21 4.30 -6.71
C GLY A 188 -21.59 4.52 -6.08
N LEU A 189 -21.76 4.24 -4.78
CA LEU A 189 -22.96 4.54 -4.01
C LEU A 189 -22.70 5.69 -3.03
N ALA A 190 -23.75 6.45 -2.71
CA ALA A 190 -23.71 7.47 -1.64
C ALA A 190 -23.36 6.89 -0.25
N GLY A 191 -23.54 5.57 -0.06
CA GLY A 191 -23.14 4.89 1.18
C GLY A 191 -21.63 4.90 1.41
N ALA A 192 -20.81 4.88 0.36
CA ALA A 192 -19.35 4.95 0.49
C ALA A 192 -18.91 6.29 1.11
N ASP A 193 -19.49 7.41 0.64
CA ASP A 193 -19.20 8.75 1.15
C ASP A 193 -19.67 8.89 2.61
N LYS A 194 -20.87 8.40 2.93
CA LYS A 194 -21.37 8.40 4.31
C LYS A 194 -20.48 7.56 5.24
N LEU A 195 -19.99 6.42 4.77
CA LEU A 195 -19.06 5.59 5.52
C LEU A 195 -17.74 6.32 5.77
N SER A 196 -17.12 6.91 4.75
CA SER A 196 -15.81 7.57 4.93
C SER A 196 -15.90 8.83 5.79
N VAL A 197 -17.00 9.59 5.70
CA VAL A 197 -17.26 10.71 6.62
C VAL A 197 -17.43 10.21 8.06
N ALA A 198 -18.15 9.11 8.29
CA ALA A 198 -18.27 8.50 9.62
C ALA A 198 -16.92 8.03 10.16
N ILE A 199 -16.04 7.48 9.31
CA ILE A 199 -14.65 7.14 9.67
C ILE A 199 -13.85 8.40 10.04
N ALA A 200 -13.88 9.45 9.22
CA ALA A 200 -13.19 10.72 9.52
C ALA A 200 -13.64 11.34 10.85
N ASN A 201 -14.91 11.18 11.20
CA ASN A 201 -15.44 11.69 12.48
C ASN A 201 -14.79 11.03 13.71
N ARG A 202 -14.16 9.85 13.56
CA ARG A 202 -13.40 9.16 14.62
C ARG A 202 -11.94 9.60 14.75
N LEU A 203 -11.50 10.63 14.02
CA LEU A 203 -10.11 11.12 14.07
C LEU A 203 -9.72 11.76 15.42
N ASP A 204 -10.71 12.15 16.22
CA ASP A 204 -10.53 12.77 17.54
C ASP A 204 -10.92 11.81 18.68
N ASP A 205 -10.97 10.51 18.39
CA ASP A 205 -11.25 9.49 19.40
C ASP A 205 -10.22 9.51 20.53
N ALA A 206 -10.68 9.22 21.75
CA ALA A 206 -9.81 9.09 22.90
C ALA A 206 -8.93 7.82 22.82
N ASP A 207 -9.39 6.78 22.12
CA ASP A 207 -8.62 5.57 21.89
C ASP A 207 -7.63 5.75 20.73
N PRO A 208 -6.29 5.74 20.98
CA PRO A 208 -5.30 5.86 19.92
C PRO A 208 -5.35 4.73 18.88
N LEU A 209 -5.85 3.55 19.25
CA LEU A 209 -6.04 2.44 18.30
C LEU A 209 -7.09 2.79 17.24
N VAL A 210 -8.18 3.46 17.64
CA VAL A 210 -9.20 3.95 16.72
C VAL A 210 -8.61 4.99 15.77
N VAL A 211 -7.87 5.97 16.30
CA VAL A 211 -7.19 6.99 15.48
C VAL A 211 -6.24 6.35 14.48
N GLY A 212 -5.43 5.37 14.89
CA GLY A 212 -4.53 4.64 14.00
C GLY A 212 -5.26 3.92 12.87
N ARG A 213 -6.40 3.27 13.14
CA ARG A 213 -7.22 2.58 12.12
C ARG A 213 -7.88 3.57 11.15
N VAL A 214 -8.32 4.73 11.64
CA VAL A 214 -8.86 5.83 10.81
C VAL A 214 -7.78 6.36 9.87
N LEU A 215 -6.59 6.65 10.40
CA LEU A 215 -5.47 7.11 9.59
C LEU A 215 -5.06 6.05 8.58
N TYR A 216 -5.03 4.77 8.98
CA TYR A 216 -4.74 3.67 8.08
C TYR A 216 -5.71 3.65 6.89
N PHE A 217 -7.02 3.76 7.15
CA PHE A 217 -8.02 3.87 6.10
C PHE A 217 -7.71 5.01 5.12
N PHE A 218 -7.37 6.21 5.62
CA PHE A 218 -7.03 7.33 4.76
C PHE A 218 -5.68 7.21 4.06
N THR A 219 -4.73 6.40 4.55
CA THR A 219 -3.54 6.07 3.73
C THR A 219 -3.88 5.20 2.51
N ARG A 220 -4.98 4.43 2.60
CA ARG A 220 -5.46 3.51 1.56
C ARG A 220 -6.44 4.17 0.59
N PHE A 221 -7.32 5.04 1.10
CA PHE A 221 -8.28 5.81 0.31
C PHE A 221 -8.11 7.30 0.61
N PRO A 222 -7.00 7.90 0.18
CA PRO A 222 -6.64 9.25 0.59
C PRO A 222 -7.45 10.35 -0.10
N ARG A 223 -8.40 9.96 -0.97
CA ARG A 223 -9.39 10.83 -1.61
C ARG A 223 -10.84 10.48 -1.21
N ALA A 224 -11.02 9.65 -0.19
CA ALA A 224 -12.35 9.42 0.37
C ALA A 224 -12.89 10.69 1.03
N GLN A 225 -14.21 10.86 1.03
CA GLN A 225 -14.82 12.03 1.67
C GLN A 225 -14.47 12.10 3.16
N GLY A 226 -14.22 13.31 3.66
CA GLY A 226 -13.80 13.56 5.03
C GLY A 226 -12.28 13.72 5.20
N ILE A 227 -11.50 13.54 4.13
CA ILE A 227 -10.05 13.82 4.14
C ILE A 227 -9.76 15.28 4.55
N GLU A 228 -10.66 16.22 4.27
CA GLU A 228 -10.54 17.63 4.65
C GLU A 228 -10.42 17.80 6.17
N LYS A 229 -11.08 16.94 6.95
CA LYS A 229 -10.98 16.93 8.42
C LYS A 229 -9.58 16.51 8.86
N LEU A 230 -9.00 15.54 8.16
CA LEU A 230 -7.63 15.07 8.39
C LEU A 230 -6.61 16.18 8.08
N ILE A 231 -6.77 16.85 6.93
CA ILE A 231 -5.91 17.99 6.55
C ILE A 231 -6.05 19.14 7.55
N ALA A 232 -7.27 19.51 7.95
CA ALA A 232 -7.51 20.56 8.93
C ALA A 232 -6.88 20.23 10.30
N LYS A 233 -6.94 18.96 10.75
CA LYS A 233 -6.28 18.52 11.99
C LYS A 233 -4.76 18.65 11.88
N ALA A 234 -4.19 18.29 10.73
CA ALA A 234 -2.74 18.39 10.49
C ALA A 234 -2.28 19.87 10.39
N GLU A 235 -3.11 20.75 9.83
CA GLU A 235 -2.84 22.19 9.79
C GLU A 235 -2.90 22.83 11.19
N ALA A 236 -3.90 22.43 11.99
CA ALA A 236 -4.14 22.97 13.34
C ALA A 236 -3.08 22.53 14.35
N ASP A 237 -2.58 21.29 14.24
CA ASP A 237 -1.55 20.76 15.12
C ASP A 237 -0.45 20.07 14.32
N VAL A 238 0.33 20.93 13.66
CA VAL A 238 1.42 20.55 12.78
C VAL A 238 2.53 19.76 13.51
N HIS A 239 2.63 19.93 14.82
CA HIS A 239 3.62 19.26 15.67
C HIS A 239 3.25 17.80 15.91
N ARG A 240 1.95 17.47 16.01
CA ARG A 240 1.47 16.10 16.23
C ARG A 240 1.32 15.26 14.97
N VAL A 241 1.64 15.79 13.79
CA VAL A 241 1.47 15.04 12.52
C VAL A 241 2.34 13.79 12.45
N ALA A 242 3.49 13.81 13.14
CA ALA A 242 4.45 12.71 13.18
C ALA A 242 4.11 11.70 14.29
N LEU A 243 3.10 11.97 15.12
CA LEU A 243 2.70 11.05 16.19
C LEU A 243 2.22 9.73 15.58
N GLY A 244 2.89 8.64 15.98
CA GLY A 244 2.58 7.29 15.54
C GLY A 244 1.44 6.68 16.35
N TYR A 245 0.47 6.10 15.64
CA TYR A 245 -0.63 5.34 16.20
C TYR A 245 -0.47 3.88 15.77
N PRO A 246 0.08 3.02 16.65
CA PRO A 246 0.28 1.62 16.33
C PRO A 246 -1.08 0.90 16.22
N ILE A 247 -1.23 0.04 15.23
CA ILE A 247 -2.41 -0.83 15.06
C ILE A 247 -1.94 -2.27 14.85
N PRO A 248 -2.54 -3.28 15.52
CA PRO A 248 -2.04 -4.67 15.45
C PRO A 248 -1.96 -5.24 14.04
N GLU A 249 -2.79 -4.75 13.14
CA GLU A 249 -2.91 -5.16 11.74
C GLU A 249 -1.77 -4.65 10.85
N PHE A 250 -1.02 -3.64 11.31
CA PHE A 250 0.01 -3.01 10.49
C PHE A 250 1.24 -2.66 11.36
N PRO A 251 2.36 -3.39 11.22
CA PRO A 251 3.53 -3.24 12.09
C PRO A 251 4.10 -1.81 12.15
N PRO A 252 4.13 -1.03 11.05
CA PRO A 252 4.48 0.38 11.13
C PRO A 252 3.40 1.21 11.86
N ALA A 253 3.80 2.00 12.86
CA ALA A 253 2.91 3.01 13.42
C ALA A 253 2.42 3.97 12.33
N ILE A 254 1.10 4.15 12.24
CA ILE A 254 0.49 5.04 11.25
C ILE A 254 0.50 6.46 11.79
N THR A 255 0.88 7.42 10.94
CA THR A 255 0.93 8.84 11.31
C THR A 255 -0.03 9.64 10.46
N LEU A 256 -0.40 10.82 10.97
CA LEU A 256 -1.18 11.78 10.21
C LEU A 256 -0.39 12.27 8.98
N TRP A 257 0.94 12.39 9.11
CA TRP A 257 1.86 12.61 8.00
C TRP A 257 1.70 11.56 6.89
N GLY A 258 1.67 10.26 7.23
CA GLY A 258 1.51 9.19 6.25
C GLY A 258 0.21 9.31 5.44
N ALA A 259 -0.87 9.78 6.05
CA ALA A 259 -2.13 10.02 5.36
C ALA A 259 -2.09 11.29 4.48
N VAL A 260 -1.49 12.39 4.94
CA VAL A 260 -1.27 13.61 4.12
C VAL A 260 -0.44 13.27 2.88
N VAL A 261 0.62 12.50 3.08
CA VAL A 261 1.47 11.96 2.01
C VAL A 261 0.64 11.15 1.03
N ALA A 262 -0.13 10.17 1.48
CA ALA A 262 -0.95 9.35 0.58
C ALA A 262 -1.93 10.21 -0.26
N ALA A 263 -2.48 11.27 0.34
CA ALA A 263 -3.36 12.23 -0.35
C ALA A 263 -2.66 13.04 -1.42
N HIS A 264 -1.43 13.48 -1.15
CA HIS A 264 -0.60 14.14 -2.15
C HIS A 264 -0.33 13.23 -3.36
N HIS A 265 -0.09 11.93 -3.14
CA HIS A 265 0.20 10.95 -4.21
C HIS A 265 -0.97 10.63 -5.10
N SER A 266 -2.16 10.79 -4.54
CA SER A 266 -3.40 10.44 -5.21
C SER A 266 -4.09 11.66 -5.82
N ALA A 267 -3.41 12.81 -5.83
CA ALA A 267 -3.90 14.01 -6.48
C ALA A 267 -4.07 13.75 -7.99
N PRO A 268 -5.23 14.08 -8.58
CA PRO A 268 -5.43 13.98 -10.02
C PRO A 268 -4.52 14.98 -10.76
N SER A 269 -4.41 14.80 -12.08
CA SER A 269 -3.64 15.73 -12.93
C SER A 269 -4.14 17.17 -12.85
N GLU A 270 -5.47 17.34 -12.72
CA GLU A 270 -6.11 18.64 -12.51
C GLU A 270 -6.17 18.96 -11.02
N HIS A 271 -5.38 19.92 -10.57
CA HIS A 271 -5.27 20.23 -9.14
C HIS A 271 -6.47 21.08 -8.68
N ASP A 272 -7.15 20.62 -7.64
CA ASP A 272 -8.20 21.39 -6.96
C ASP A 272 -7.65 22.21 -5.76
N ALA A 273 -8.53 22.94 -5.07
CA ALA A 273 -8.14 23.73 -3.91
C ALA A 273 -7.68 22.88 -2.71
N LEU A 274 -8.18 21.65 -2.59
CA LEU A 274 -7.74 20.71 -1.56
C LEU A 274 -6.32 20.20 -1.88
N ASP A 275 -6.01 19.93 -3.15
CA ASP A 275 -4.67 19.52 -3.59
C ASP A 275 -3.63 20.61 -3.30
N ALA A 276 -3.96 21.88 -3.56
CA ALA A 276 -3.11 23.00 -3.22
C ALA A 276 -2.85 23.10 -1.71
N ARG A 277 -3.87 22.83 -0.87
CA ARG A 277 -3.71 22.79 0.59
C ARG A 277 -2.85 21.61 1.05
N ILE A 278 -3.08 20.42 0.50
CA ILE A 278 -2.29 19.22 0.78
C ILE A 278 -0.82 19.44 0.41
N ASP A 279 -0.54 20.01 -0.76
CA ASP A 279 0.82 20.33 -1.21
C ASP A 279 1.50 21.37 -0.33
N ALA A 280 0.80 22.45 0.04
CA ALA A 280 1.31 23.47 0.95
C ALA A 280 1.62 22.89 2.34
N LEU A 281 0.72 22.06 2.88
CA LEU A 281 0.93 21.37 4.14
C LEU A 281 2.12 20.40 4.04
N ALA A 282 2.21 19.60 2.98
CA ALA A 282 3.31 18.66 2.79
C ALA A 282 4.67 19.36 2.75
N LYS A 283 4.78 20.46 2.01
CA LYS A 283 5.99 21.31 1.96
C LYS A 283 6.32 21.90 3.32
N LYS A 284 5.32 22.43 4.04
CA LYS A 284 5.48 22.98 5.39
C LYS A 284 6.04 21.93 6.37
N LEU A 285 5.56 20.69 6.27
CA LEU A 285 6.00 19.59 7.12
C LEU A 285 7.43 19.13 6.82
N LEU A 286 7.85 19.14 5.55
CA LEU A 286 9.21 18.76 5.15
C LEU A 286 10.28 19.72 5.67
N VAL A 287 9.95 21.02 5.78
CA VAL A 287 10.90 22.06 6.27
C VAL A 287 10.79 22.31 7.77
N MET A 288 9.97 21.54 8.49
CA MET A 288 9.76 21.72 9.92
C MET A 288 10.95 21.20 10.75
N PRO A 289 11.47 22.00 11.71
CA PRO A 289 12.54 21.55 12.58
C PRO A 289 12.17 20.30 13.39
N ARG A 290 13.07 19.32 13.47
CA ARG A 290 12.81 18.08 14.24
C ARG A 290 12.51 18.36 15.70
N SER A 291 13.24 19.30 16.30
CA SER A 291 13.06 19.73 17.69
C SER A 291 11.68 20.33 17.97
N SER A 292 10.94 20.73 16.93
CA SER A 292 9.57 21.21 17.06
C SER A 292 8.54 20.09 17.01
N LEU A 293 8.91 18.86 16.61
CA LEU A 293 8.02 17.71 16.74
C LEU A 293 8.12 17.21 18.19
N PRO A 294 6.99 16.98 18.89
CA PRO A 294 7.01 16.45 20.24
C PRO A 294 7.70 15.10 20.20
N HIS A 295 8.85 15.01 20.89
CA HIS A 295 9.51 13.73 21.18
C HIS A 295 8.80 12.95 22.28
N ASP A 296 7.74 13.52 22.86
CA ASP A 296 6.83 12.84 23.78
C ASP A 296 6.01 11.81 22.98
N ASP A 297 6.70 10.71 22.68
CA ASP A 297 6.13 9.41 22.39
C ASP A 297 4.95 9.20 23.33
N VAL A 298 3.80 8.81 22.79
CA VAL A 298 2.88 7.96 23.55
C VAL A 298 3.72 6.74 23.90
N GLY A 299 4.20 6.73 25.15
CA GLY A 299 5.51 6.23 25.53
C GLY A 299 5.80 4.76 25.25
N PRO A 300 7.00 4.29 25.65
CA PRO A 300 7.42 2.89 25.60
C PRO A 300 6.33 1.92 26.05
N THR A 301 5.44 2.32 26.96
CA THR A 301 4.29 1.52 27.42
C THR A 301 3.31 1.12 26.31
N ALA A 302 2.99 1.99 25.34
CA ALA A 302 2.08 1.65 24.25
C ALA A 302 2.75 0.72 23.22
N ALA A 303 4.03 0.95 22.92
CA ALA A 303 4.82 0.05 22.07
C ALA A 303 5.10 -1.31 22.74
N ILE A 304 5.36 -1.33 24.05
CA ILE A 304 5.56 -2.54 24.84
C ILE A 304 4.25 -3.33 24.98
N GLU A 305 3.12 -2.66 25.25
CA GLU A 305 1.81 -3.32 25.31
C GLU A 305 1.36 -3.79 23.93
N PHE A 306 1.68 -3.04 22.87
CA PHE A 306 1.51 -3.46 21.47
C PHE A 306 2.30 -4.73 21.16
N GLU A 307 3.59 -4.80 21.50
CA GLU A 307 4.40 -6.00 21.32
C GLU A 307 3.92 -7.17 22.21
N ARG A 308 3.37 -6.88 23.39
CA ARG A 308 2.75 -7.89 24.26
C ARG A 308 1.48 -8.49 23.66
N GLN A 309 0.64 -7.66 23.05
CA GLN A 309 -0.55 -8.12 22.32
C GLN A 309 -0.17 -8.88 21.05
N ARG A 310 0.86 -8.44 20.33
CA ARG A 310 1.43 -9.14 19.17
C ARG A 310 1.99 -10.51 19.55
N LYS A 311 2.70 -10.61 20.68
CA LYS A 311 3.20 -11.86 21.28
C LYS A 311 2.09 -12.89 21.51
N SER A 312 0.93 -12.44 22.01
CA SER A 312 -0.21 -13.35 22.25
C SER A 312 -0.80 -13.93 20.97
N ARG A 313 -0.66 -13.22 19.84
CA ARG A 313 -1.29 -13.59 18.56
C ARG A 313 -0.38 -14.38 17.62
N HIS A 314 0.93 -14.12 17.61
CA HIS A 314 1.82 -14.66 16.57
C HIS A 314 2.91 -15.63 17.05
N GLY A 315 3.02 -15.92 18.36
CA GLY A 315 3.80 -17.07 18.86
C GLY A 315 5.31 -17.05 18.57
N TRP A 316 5.96 -15.89 18.58
CA TRP A 316 7.39 -15.76 18.28
C TRP A 316 8.30 -16.37 19.36
N ASP A 317 9.49 -16.84 18.97
CA ASP A 317 10.51 -17.35 19.88
C ASP A 317 11.23 -16.25 20.68
N ALA A 318 11.88 -16.66 21.77
CA ALA A 318 12.51 -15.75 22.73
C ALA A 318 13.75 -15.01 22.17
N ASP A 319 14.38 -15.53 21.12
CA ASP A 319 15.62 -14.98 20.55
C ASP A 319 15.33 -13.82 19.59
N THR A 320 14.28 -13.96 18.77
CA THR A 320 13.76 -12.87 17.94
C THR A 320 13.27 -11.70 18.80
N LEU A 321 12.63 -12.03 19.94
CA LEU A 321 12.17 -11.07 20.94
C LEU A 321 13.34 -10.31 21.58
N LYS A 322 14.44 -11.01 21.90
CA LYS A 322 15.64 -10.38 22.44
C LYS A 322 16.27 -9.42 21.43
N TYR A 323 16.32 -9.78 20.14
CA TYR A 323 16.86 -8.91 19.09
C TYR A 323 16.05 -7.61 18.94
N VAL A 324 14.72 -7.71 18.91
CA VAL A 324 13.81 -6.55 18.78
C VAL A 324 13.81 -5.69 20.04
N LEU A 325 13.81 -6.29 21.24
CA LEU A 325 13.87 -5.54 22.50
C LEU A 325 15.25 -4.92 22.76
N ASP A 326 16.34 -5.56 22.33
CA ASP A 326 17.68 -4.99 22.36
C ASP A 326 17.81 -3.82 21.38
N ASP A 327 17.18 -3.89 20.19
CA ASP A 327 17.06 -2.77 19.27
C ASP A 327 16.19 -1.65 19.85
N PHE A 328 15.04 -1.96 20.46
CA PHE A 328 14.20 -0.97 21.14
C PHE A 328 14.89 -0.32 22.35
N ALA A 329 15.65 -1.08 23.14
CA ALA A 329 16.43 -0.58 24.27
C ALA A 329 17.62 0.28 23.80
N ARG A 330 18.21 -0.04 22.63
CA ARG A 330 19.19 0.81 21.95
C ARG A 330 18.55 2.10 21.43
N LEU A 331 17.33 2.03 20.89
CA LEU A 331 16.56 3.17 20.37
C LEU A 331 16.09 4.12 21.50
N ARG A 332 15.70 3.59 22.66
CA ARG A 332 15.21 4.35 23.82
C ARG A 332 16.23 5.33 24.43
N ASN A 333 17.52 5.10 24.19
CA ASN A 333 18.62 5.93 24.70
C ASN A 333 19.37 6.67 23.58
N SER A 334 18.78 6.78 22.40
CA SER A 334 19.46 7.21 21.17
C SER A 334 18.80 8.46 20.58
N GLU A 335 19.60 9.51 20.35
CA GLU A 335 19.25 10.69 19.55
C GLU A 335 19.17 10.39 18.03
N ARG A 336 19.01 9.12 17.61
CA ARG A 336 19.36 8.70 16.25
C ARG A 336 18.33 9.05 15.18
N GLU A 337 18.88 9.51 14.06
CA GLU A 337 18.26 9.96 12.82
C GLU A 337 17.48 8.88 12.05
N ASP A 338 17.62 7.61 12.40
CA ASP A 338 17.19 6.44 11.63
C ASP A 338 15.73 6.03 11.86
N VAL A 339 15.10 6.39 12.98
CA VAL A 339 13.66 6.16 13.20
C VAL A 339 12.83 7.08 12.31
N ILE A 340 13.26 8.33 12.16
CA ILE A 340 12.67 9.29 11.22
C ILE A 340 13.13 8.98 9.79
N GLY A 341 14.35 8.47 9.61
CA GLY A 341 14.80 7.87 8.35
C GLY A 341 13.88 6.74 7.92
N THR A 342 13.44 5.89 8.85
CA THR A 342 12.49 4.81 8.59
C THR A 342 11.09 5.35 8.27
N ALA A 343 10.65 6.47 8.86
CA ALA A 343 9.39 7.11 8.50
C ALA A 343 9.44 7.83 7.13
N LEU A 344 10.59 8.38 6.74
CA LEU A 344 10.83 9.01 5.43
C LEU A 344 11.08 7.96 4.33
N ASP A 345 11.79 6.87 4.63
CA ASP A 345 11.93 5.69 3.77
C ASP A 345 10.58 4.98 3.61
N ARG A 346 9.72 4.94 4.64
CA ARG A 346 8.32 4.48 4.50
C ARG A 346 7.47 5.43 3.65
N SER A 347 7.90 6.69 3.51
CA SER A 347 7.31 7.70 2.62
C SER A 347 7.88 7.61 1.20
N TYR A 348 8.50 6.49 0.80
CA TYR A 348 9.05 6.21 -0.54
C TYR A 348 8.10 6.54 -1.71
N ALA A 349 6.79 6.51 -1.47
CA ALA A 349 5.79 6.93 -2.45
C ALA A 349 5.86 8.45 -2.75
N VAL A 350 6.19 9.29 -1.74
CA VAL A 350 6.25 10.78 -1.77
C VAL A 350 7.01 11.37 -2.93
N PHE A 351 8.01 10.64 -3.34
CA PHE A 351 8.98 11.10 -4.30
C PHE A 351 8.66 10.53 -5.68
N ARG A 352 7.42 10.13 -6.01
CA ARG A 352 7.08 9.82 -7.42
C ARG A 352 6.80 11.09 -8.24
N ASP A 353 6.40 12.16 -7.58
CA ASP A 353 6.08 13.44 -8.22
C ASP A 353 7.35 14.25 -8.52
N GLU A 354 7.49 14.69 -9.78
CA GLU A 354 8.65 15.46 -10.25
C GLU A 354 8.75 16.84 -9.56
N LYS A 355 7.63 17.50 -9.28
CA LYS A 355 7.61 18.80 -8.60
C LYS A 355 8.09 18.65 -7.15
N MET A 356 7.70 17.57 -6.47
CA MET A 356 8.16 17.30 -5.10
C MET A 356 9.66 16.96 -5.06
N ARG A 357 10.15 16.14 -6.01
CA ARG A 357 11.61 15.90 -6.16
C ARG A 357 12.37 17.20 -6.37
N ARG A 358 11.87 18.07 -7.25
CA ARG A 358 12.48 19.37 -7.51
C ARG A 358 12.47 20.26 -6.28
N PHE A 359 11.34 20.32 -5.55
CA PHE A 359 11.25 21.06 -4.29
C PHE A 359 12.30 20.57 -3.29
N VAL A 360 12.45 19.25 -3.11
CA VAL A 360 13.42 18.66 -2.18
C VAL A 360 14.85 19.00 -2.59
N ALA A 361 15.18 18.88 -3.88
CA ALA A 361 16.48 19.29 -4.38
C ALA A 361 16.74 20.80 -4.17
N ASP A 362 15.71 21.62 -4.40
CA ASP A 362 15.78 23.07 -4.27
C ASP A 362 15.76 23.57 -2.81
N HIS A 363 15.37 22.74 -1.85
CA HIS A 363 15.27 23.11 -0.43
C HIS A 363 16.05 22.17 0.48
N ILE A 364 17.00 21.39 -0.06
CA ILE A 364 17.74 20.39 0.72
C ILE A 364 18.52 21.01 1.88
N VAL A 365 18.96 22.27 1.74
CA VAL A 365 19.69 22.99 2.78
C VAL A 365 18.76 23.37 3.93
N GLU A 366 17.57 23.86 3.61
CA GLU A 366 16.53 24.20 4.57
C GLU A 366 16.02 22.94 5.29
N ILE A 367 15.84 21.83 4.56
CA ILE A 367 15.47 20.53 5.11
C ILE A 367 16.51 20.02 6.11
N ASP A 368 17.81 20.17 5.78
CA ASP A 368 18.89 19.76 6.68
C ASP A 368 19.06 20.73 7.87
N ARG A 369 18.93 22.03 7.67
CA ARG A 369 18.96 23.00 8.79
C ARG A 369 17.83 22.76 9.79
N ALA A 370 16.66 22.33 9.32
CA ALA A 370 15.56 21.92 10.16
C ALA A 370 15.89 20.65 10.98
N ALA A 371 16.73 19.77 10.44
CA ALA A 371 17.15 18.54 11.12
C ALA A 371 18.49 18.07 10.56
N PRO A 372 19.61 18.43 11.21
CA PRO A 372 20.94 18.13 10.70
C PRO A 372 21.09 16.66 10.34
N GLY A 373 21.74 16.38 9.20
CA GLY A 373 21.96 15.04 8.65
C GLY A 373 20.85 14.51 7.74
N ARG A 374 19.69 15.19 7.64
CA ARG A 374 18.60 14.83 6.72
C ARG A 374 18.98 14.93 5.25
N TRP A 375 20.04 15.65 4.88
CA TRP A 375 20.47 15.72 3.49
C TRP A 375 20.77 14.32 2.92
N ARG A 376 21.28 13.36 3.70
CA ARG A 376 21.55 11.98 3.23
C ARG A 376 20.26 11.23 2.89
N GLN A 377 19.21 11.46 3.67
CA GLN A 377 17.88 10.88 3.45
C GLN A 377 17.22 11.54 2.25
N ALA A 378 17.25 12.87 2.15
CA ALA A 378 16.76 13.60 0.97
C ALA A 378 17.48 13.16 -0.32
N MET A 379 18.80 13.04 -0.29
CA MET A 379 19.59 12.54 -1.43
C MET A 379 19.26 11.09 -1.79
N THR A 380 19.04 10.23 -0.79
CA THR A 380 18.58 8.85 -0.98
C THR A 380 17.24 8.82 -1.72
N LEU A 381 16.29 9.64 -1.28
CA LEU A 381 14.95 9.71 -1.85
C LEU A 381 14.97 10.28 -3.28
N LEU A 382 15.92 11.17 -3.58
CA LEU A 382 16.17 11.65 -4.94
C LEU A 382 16.83 10.60 -5.83
N SER A 383 17.65 9.70 -5.27
CA SER A 383 18.34 8.63 -6.01
C SER A 383 17.49 7.38 -6.21
N ASP A 384 16.56 7.08 -5.30
CA ASP A 384 15.76 5.87 -5.32
C ASP A 384 14.69 5.92 -6.43
N ARG A 385 15.09 5.56 -7.67
CA ARG A 385 14.36 4.97 -8.82
C ARG A 385 15.24 5.07 -10.09
N HIS A 386 15.70 3.93 -10.60
CA HIS A 386 16.85 3.78 -11.50
C HIS A 386 16.62 3.89 -13.00
N ASP A 387 15.43 4.22 -13.43
CA ASP A 387 15.04 4.05 -14.82
C ASP A 387 15.08 5.36 -15.64
N LYS A 388 15.38 6.52 -15.02
CA LYS A 388 15.32 7.81 -15.73
C LYS A 388 16.58 8.68 -15.56
N PRO A 389 17.56 8.58 -16.50
CA PRO A 389 18.69 9.51 -16.62
C PRO A 389 18.30 10.99 -16.53
N ALA A 390 17.09 11.32 -16.98
CA ALA A 390 16.52 12.67 -17.02
C ALA A 390 16.49 13.38 -15.65
N GLN A 391 16.43 12.65 -14.52
CA GLN A 391 16.28 13.26 -13.19
C GLN A 391 17.60 13.36 -12.40
N GLY A 392 18.71 12.85 -12.94
CA GLY A 392 20.02 12.95 -12.29
C GLY A 392 20.49 14.38 -12.03
N HIS A 393 19.99 15.34 -12.81
CA HIS A 393 20.27 16.76 -12.57
C HIS A 393 19.78 17.23 -11.19
N LEU A 394 18.69 16.68 -10.64
CA LEU A 394 18.19 17.04 -9.30
C LEU A 394 19.11 16.53 -8.20
N ILE A 395 19.68 15.33 -8.36
CA ILE A 395 20.71 14.78 -7.46
C ILE A 395 21.95 15.67 -7.51
N VAL A 396 22.35 16.12 -8.72
CA VAL A 396 23.49 17.01 -8.89
C VAL A 396 23.26 18.37 -8.20
N VAL A 397 22.10 18.99 -8.43
CA VAL A 397 21.73 20.27 -7.81
C VAL A 397 21.67 20.14 -6.28
N ALA A 398 21.06 19.08 -5.77
CA ALA A 398 20.94 18.85 -4.34
C ALA A 398 22.32 18.62 -3.69
N GLY A 399 23.15 17.76 -4.27
CA GLY A 399 24.51 17.52 -3.78
C GLY A 399 25.40 18.76 -3.82
N ALA A 400 25.23 19.61 -4.85
CA ALA A 400 25.90 20.92 -4.94
C ALA A 400 25.59 21.79 -3.73
N ARG A 401 24.29 21.94 -3.44
CA ARG A 401 23.78 22.77 -2.35
C ARG A 401 24.24 22.25 -0.99
N VAL A 402 24.30 20.93 -0.79
CA VAL A 402 24.82 20.29 0.44
C VAL A 402 26.27 20.68 0.70
N VAL A 403 27.14 20.59 -0.31
CA VAL A 403 28.56 20.97 -0.18
C VAL A 403 28.73 22.47 0.01
N GLN A 404 28.04 23.28 -0.80
CA GLN A 404 28.12 24.75 -0.73
C GLN A 404 27.65 25.29 0.62
N ALA A 405 26.58 24.72 1.18
CA ALA A 405 26.07 25.08 2.49
C ALA A 405 26.88 24.47 3.65
N ARG A 406 27.93 23.69 3.36
CA ARG A 406 28.80 22.99 4.33
C ARG A 406 28.05 22.04 5.26
N LEU A 407 27.00 21.41 4.74
CA LEU A 407 26.23 20.38 5.46
C LEU A 407 26.91 19.00 5.41
N ALA A 408 27.78 18.82 4.42
CA ALA A 408 28.69 17.70 4.28
C ALA A 408 30.00 18.16 3.66
N THR A 409 31.07 17.47 3.99
CA THR A 409 32.32 17.57 3.25
C THR A 409 32.20 16.91 1.87
N ALA A 410 33.10 17.29 0.97
CA ALA A 410 33.33 16.63 -0.30
C ALA A 410 33.46 15.09 -0.15
N ASP A 411 34.19 14.64 0.86
CA ASP A 411 34.48 13.22 1.08
C ASP A 411 33.29 12.47 1.65
N GLU A 412 32.50 13.08 2.52
CA GLU A 412 31.24 12.50 2.99
C GLU A 412 30.24 12.32 1.84
N LEU A 413 30.12 13.30 0.95
CA LEU A 413 29.25 13.18 -0.23
C LEU A 413 29.77 12.10 -1.19
N ARG A 414 31.09 12.01 -1.44
CA ARG A 414 31.70 10.94 -2.23
C ARG A 414 31.46 9.56 -1.61
N ALA A 415 31.60 9.42 -0.30
CA ALA A 415 31.35 8.17 0.40
C ALA A 415 29.89 7.72 0.23
N TRP A 416 28.94 8.66 0.35
CA TRP A 416 27.52 8.41 0.09
C TRP A 416 27.26 7.97 -1.36
N ILE A 417 27.83 8.66 -2.35
CA ILE A 417 27.70 8.27 -3.78
C ILE A 417 28.25 6.87 -4.00
N LYS A 418 29.44 6.56 -3.45
CA LYS A 418 30.09 5.26 -3.62
C LYS A 418 29.22 4.14 -3.04
N GLN A 419 28.67 4.35 -1.84
CA GLN A 419 27.73 3.42 -1.22
C GLN A 419 26.54 3.17 -2.15
N ARG A 420 25.90 4.23 -2.65
CA ARG A 420 24.72 4.09 -3.52
C ARG A 420 25.05 3.46 -4.87
N ARG A 421 26.18 3.81 -5.48
CA ARG A 421 26.68 3.20 -6.72
C ARG A 421 26.91 1.70 -6.57
N SER A 422 27.47 1.25 -5.44
CA SER A 422 27.69 -0.19 -5.18
C SER A 422 26.39 -0.98 -5.06
N SER A 423 25.32 -0.32 -4.65
CA SER A 423 23.98 -0.93 -4.58
C SER A 423 23.21 -0.80 -5.90
N GLY A 424 23.79 -0.18 -6.95
CA GLY A 424 23.15 0.07 -8.24
C GLY A 424 22.31 1.35 -8.31
N TRP A 425 22.33 2.18 -7.26
CA TRP A 425 21.38 3.28 -7.08
C TRP A 425 21.84 4.66 -7.61
N VAL A 426 22.97 4.75 -8.30
CA VAL A 426 23.43 6.01 -8.92
C VAL A 426 24.07 5.68 -10.25
N HIS A 427 23.56 6.29 -11.33
CA HIS A 427 24.09 6.11 -12.67
C HIS A 427 25.41 6.89 -12.86
N ALA A 428 26.37 6.32 -13.58
CA ALA A 428 27.69 6.92 -13.81
C ALA A 428 27.61 8.34 -14.41
N ALA A 429 26.65 8.55 -15.32
CA ALA A 429 26.37 9.84 -15.96
C ALA A 429 26.04 11.00 -14.98
N TRP A 430 25.72 10.71 -13.72
CA TRP A 430 25.46 11.73 -12.69
C TRP A 430 26.64 11.90 -11.73
N VAL A 431 27.41 10.83 -11.52
CA VAL A 431 28.59 10.82 -10.66
C VAL A 431 29.66 11.75 -11.20
N GLU A 432 29.93 11.70 -12.51
CA GLU A 432 30.97 12.52 -13.14
C GLU A 432 30.73 14.03 -12.97
N PRO A 433 29.54 14.60 -13.28
CA PRO A 433 29.23 16.00 -12.99
C PRO A 433 29.37 16.37 -11.51
N LEU A 434 28.93 15.49 -10.60
CA LEU A 434 28.99 15.75 -9.16
C LEU A 434 30.44 15.74 -8.66
N GLU A 435 31.25 14.76 -9.09
CA GLU A 435 32.68 14.68 -8.75
C GLU A 435 33.46 15.87 -9.31
N ALA A 436 33.19 16.28 -10.55
CA ALA A 436 33.80 17.45 -11.17
C ALA A 436 33.45 18.75 -10.42
N MET A 437 32.23 18.85 -9.88
CA MET A 437 31.80 19.97 -9.06
C MET A 437 32.45 19.92 -7.66
N ILE A 438 32.50 18.75 -7.03
CA ILE A 438 33.16 18.56 -5.74
C ILE A 438 34.66 18.89 -5.84
N ALA A 439 35.32 18.59 -6.96
CA ALA A 439 36.74 18.91 -7.16
C ALA A 439 37.03 20.43 -7.29
N LYS A 440 35.99 21.26 -7.54
CA LYS A 440 36.12 22.72 -7.70
C LYS A 440 35.84 23.50 -6.42
N ASN A 441 35.22 22.88 -5.42
CA ASN A 441 34.91 23.48 -4.12
C ASN A 441 35.81 22.88 -3.05
#